data_AF-A0A838N4K5-F1
#
_entry.id   AF-A0A838N4K5-F1
#
_cell.length_a   1.000
_cell.length_b   1.000
_cell.length_c   1.000
_cell.angle_alpha   90.00
_cell.angle_beta   90.00
_cell.angle_gamma   90.00
#
_symmetry.space_group_name_H-M   'P 1'
#
loop_
_entity.id
_entity.type
_entity.pdbx_description
1 polymer ?
#
loop_
_entity_poly.entity_id
_entity_poly.type
_entity_poly.pdbx_seq_one_letter_code
_entity_poly.pdbx_strand_id
1 'polypeptide(L)'
;LAGHAWRTFKLRQDFAAASKVQTEDDISASVVVPVAQLEHVPERRGAMSHKFVANCEYRLFQRPDEAIHRGLDQQTERDLSEDANFISNFQPLDVDEVKRIVAKAMDFEQFTPPMKAMLTAASKKEKGYAVSSDRPRLVDGKPTKNPRYLQTRPDLVDPLPRYVAEVGLRLNRGVPSGKPVHIPVDSILIGRRNNPPDAKAGIRALAVYNPIHYQELPELFMDFICSLTGKSPSTTGAGSEGALTKGPFNALRPIVDLNNALVSYILTGLGGFSTSAGYVGPNVRVDHDISLLVPEIWCLLSSEERDPEFMIRQGYLEPVEDFTHHGEFIPASRLGYRITDRFVGGFLGRIFDHPAKVFDATILKPETQDIEAFVDGVKNVVEAQRTVAQTYIDDGSIEDACPPLRALLSIMATGSFEGKDSHDAIFRAMFTLESMLSSDWYRARLAAKQRHDAALWRRHLKALDDVINDASRAEEIDQLDLRSRRARATAELGCATNAAYLESLHGTLGLDPSVAMK
;
A
#
# COMPACT_ATOMS: atom_id res chain seq x y z
N LEU A 1 28.08 14.88 -18.52
CA LEU A 1 28.09 13.40 -18.47
C LEU A 1 28.72 12.99 -17.14
N ALA A 2 28.01 13.15 -16.02
CA ALA A 2 28.39 12.47 -14.79
C ALA A 2 27.89 11.02 -14.97
N GLY A 3 28.81 10.07 -15.05
CA GLY A 3 28.47 8.68 -15.38
C GLY A 3 27.60 8.05 -14.29
N HIS A 4 26.52 7.38 -14.69
CA HIS A 4 25.68 6.54 -13.82
C HIS A 4 26.46 5.28 -13.41
N ALA A 5 27.47 5.42 -12.57
CA ALA A 5 28.21 4.30 -12.01
C ALA A 5 27.36 3.63 -10.92
N TRP A 6 27.35 2.29 -10.91
CA TRP A 6 26.68 1.52 -9.87
C TRP A 6 27.34 1.76 -8.51
N ARG A 7 26.53 1.96 -7.47
CA ARG A 7 26.98 2.04 -6.08
C ARG A 7 26.75 0.69 -5.41
N THR A 8 27.82 -0.08 -5.26
CA THR A 8 27.76 -1.39 -4.59
C THR A 8 28.21 -1.27 -3.15
N PHE A 9 27.45 -1.86 -2.23
CA PHE A 9 27.75 -1.86 -0.80
C PHE A 9 27.92 -3.28 -0.28
N LYS A 10 28.94 -3.48 0.57
CA LYS A 10 29.20 -4.79 1.17
C LYS A 10 28.19 -5.07 2.28
N LEU A 11 27.42 -6.14 2.10
CA LEU A 11 26.57 -6.71 3.15
C LEU A 11 27.46 -7.34 4.23
N ARG A 12 26.91 -7.39 5.46
CA ARG A 12 27.56 -8.12 6.54
C ARG A 12 27.69 -9.60 6.20
N GLN A 13 28.76 -10.22 6.68
CA GLN A 13 29.01 -11.64 6.46
C GLN A 13 27.95 -12.55 7.11
N ASP A 14 27.27 -12.05 8.14
CA ASP A 14 26.19 -12.73 8.86
C ASP A 14 24.79 -12.27 8.43
N PHE A 15 24.68 -11.40 7.42
CA PHE A 15 23.39 -11.00 6.90
C PHE A 15 22.84 -12.04 5.91
N ALA A 16 21.60 -12.43 6.12
CA ALA A 16 20.79 -13.17 5.16
C ALA A 16 19.49 -12.41 4.93
N ALA A 17 19.02 -12.38 3.68
CA ALA A 17 17.76 -11.73 3.34
C ALA A 17 16.60 -12.36 4.11
N ALA A 18 15.64 -11.54 4.52
CA ALA A 18 14.45 -11.97 5.22
C ALA A 18 13.63 -12.93 4.36
N SER A 19 13.16 -14.01 4.98
CA SER A 19 12.16 -14.89 4.38
C SER A 19 10.82 -14.16 4.36
N LYS A 20 10.29 -13.87 3.18
CA LYS A 20 9.07 -13.10 2.97
C LYS A 20 7.94 -14.00 2.47
N VAL A 21 6.79 -13.91 3.12
CA VAL A 21 5.54 -14.55 2.68
C VAL A 21 4.60 -13.43 2.26
N GLN A 22 4.17 -13.45 1.00
CA GLN A 22 3.29 -12.40 0.46
C GLN A 22 1.91 -12.47 1.15
N THR A 23 1.43 -11.33 1.63
CA THR A 23 0.11 -11.20 2.27
C THR A 23 -0.89 -10.37 1.45
N GLU A 24 -0.38 -9.48 0.59
CA GLU A 24 -1.10 -8.50 -0.22
C GLU A 24 -0.37 -8.32 -1.57
N ASP A 25 -1.06 -7.81 -2.59
CA ASP A 25 -0.46 -7.38 -3.87
C ASP A 25 -1.19 -6.15 -4.42
N ASP A 26 -2.32 -6.34 -5.12
CA ASP A 26 -3.11 -5.25 -5.75
C ASP A 26 -4.47 -5.07 -5.05
N ILE A 27 -5.30 -6.13 -4.97
CA ILE A 27 -6.63 -6.04 -4.36
C ILE A 27 -6.64 -6.65 -2.95
N SER A 28 -6.77 -5.79 -1.94
CA SER A 28 -6.75 -6.20 -0.54
C SER A 28 -8.03 -5.86 0.21
N ALA A 29 -8.51 -6.79 1.02
CA ALA A 29 -9.54 -6.56 2.04
C ALA A 29 -8.86 -6.38 3.40
N SER A 30 -9.36 -5.45 4.21
CA SER A 30 -8.81 -5.22 5.55
C SER A 30 -9.89 -4.94 6.59
N VAL A 31 -9.56 -5.25 7.84
CA VAL A 31 -10.42 -4.99 9.01
C VAL A 31 -9.57 -4.45 10.15
N VAL A 32 -10.15 -3.58 10.97
CA VAL A 32 -9.56 -3.09 12.22
C VAL A 32 -10.33 -3.69 13.38
N VAL A 33 -9.63 -4.42 14.24
CA VAL A 33 -10.20 -5.19 15.35
C VAL A 33 -9.63 -4.69 16.68
N PRO A 34 -10.48 -4.38 17.68
CA PRO A 34 -10.02 -3.96 19.00
C PRO A 34 -9.14 -5.01 19.67
N VAL A 35 -8.08 -4.58 20.36
CA VAL A 35 -7.16 -5.46 21.08
C VAL A 35 -7.91 -6.33 22.10
N ALA A 36 -8.93 -5.79 22.76
CA ALA A 36 -9.74 -6.50 23.76
C ALA A 36 -10.49 -7.73 23.22
N GLN A 37 -10.59 -7.87 21.89
CA GLN A 37 -11.25 -9.01 21.23
C GLN A 37 -10.25 -10.03 20.68
N LEU A 38 -8.95 -9.81 20.89
CA LEU A 38 -7.88 -10.61 20.32
C LEU A 38 -7.11 -11.32 21.43
N GLU A 39 -6.75 -12.58 21.16
CA GLU A 39 -5.88 -13.36 22.03
C GLU A 39 -4.50 -13.52 21.37
N HIS A 40 -3.42 -13.52 22.15
CA HIS A 40 -2.05 -13.83 21.70
C HIS A 40 -1.53 -12.96 20.52
N VAL A 41 -1.94 -11.70 20.45
CA VAL A 41 -1.40 -10.70 19.52
C VAL A 41 -0.20 -9.96 20.14
N PRO A 42 0.77 -9.48 19.35
CA PRO A 42 1.88 -8.71 19.86
C PRO A 42 1.40 -7.40 20.50
N GLU A 43 1.93 -7.07 21.67
CA GLU A 43 1.64 -5.78 22.31
C GLU A 43 2.16 -4.62 21.45
N ARG A 44 1.34 -3.57 21.34
CA ARG A 44 1.70 -2.33 20.67
C ARG A 44 1.34 -1.15 21.55
N ARG A 45 2.35 -0.34 21.85
CA ARG A 45 2.18 0.86 22.66
C ARG A 45 1.21 1.83 21.98
N GLY A 46 0.23 2.32 22.74
CA GLY A 46 -0.70 3.36 22.30
C GLY A 46 -1.76 2.92 21.28
N ALA A 47 -1.79 1.66 20.85
CA ALA A 47 -2.80 1.16 19.91
C ALA A 47 -4.02 0.58 20.64
N MET A 48 -5.21 0.99 20.21
CA MET A 48 -6.48 0.42 20.67
C MET A 48 -6.86 -0.83 19.85
N SER A 49 -6.34 -0.93 18.62
CA SER A 49 -6.77 -1.93 17.65
C SER A 49 -5.63 -2.42 16.77
N HIS A 50 -5.80 -3.59 16.16
CA HIS A 50 -4.92 -4.12 15.12
C HIS A 50 -5.62 -4.12 13.77
N LYS A 51 -4.85 -3.84 12.71
CA LYS A 51 -5.30 -4.04 11.33
C LYS A 51 -4.92 -5.44 10.85
N PHE A 52 -5.85 -6.11 10.19
CA PHE A 52 -5.63 -7.37 9.49
C PHE A 52 -5.96 -7.20 8.01
N VAL A 53 -5.27 -7.97 7.19
CA VAL A 53 -5.33 -7.88 5.73
C VAL A 53 -5.46 -9.25 5.11
N ALA A 54 -6.10 -9.32 3.95
CA ALA A 54 -6.15 -10.49 3.11
C ALA A 54 -6.13 -10.06 1.64
N ASN A 55 -5.25 -10.67 0.86
CA ASN A 55 -5.31 -10.57 -0.59
C ASN A 55 -6.58 -11.27 -1.10
N CYS A 56 -7.40 -10.53 -1.86
CA CYS A 56 -8.66 -10.98 -2.45
C CYS A 56 -8.48 -11.90 -3.65
N GLU A 57 -7.28 -11.90 -4.24
CA GLU A 57 -6.97 -12.56 -5.50
C GLU A 57 -6.33 -13.92 -5.25
N TYR A 58 -6.58 -14.88 -6.15
CA TYR A 58 -5.86 -16.16 -6.21
C TYR A 58 -4.72 -16.16 -7.23
N ARG A 59 -4.85 -15.31 -8.25
CA ARG A 59 -3.85 -15.11 -9.30
C ARG A 59 -3.63 -13.62 -9.49
N LEU A 60 -2.38 -13.22 -9.72
CA LEU A 60 -1.92 -11.84 -9.80
C LEU A 60 -1.66 -11.47 -11.26
N PHE A 61 -2.22 -10.38 -11.75
CA PHE A 61 -2.14 -10.00 -13.17
C PHE A 61 -0.85 -9.23 -13.49
N GLN A 62 0.27 -9.96 -13.45
CA GLN A 62 1.62 -9.40 -13.54
C GLN A 62 1.90 -8.73 -14.89
N ARG A 63 2.70 -7.67 -14.84
CA ARG A 63 3.32 -7.02 -16.01
C ARG A 63 4.84 -7.19 -15.94
N PRO A 64 5.41 -8.22 -16.60
CA PRO A 64 6.82 -8.53 -16.47
C PRO A 64 7.67 -7.67 -17.42
N ASP A 65 7.93 -6.42 -17.02
CA ASP A 65 8.66 -5.45 -17.84
C ASP A 65 10.11 -5.93 -18.15
N GLU A 66 10.76 -6.61 -17.20
CA GLU A 66 12.15 -7.07 -17.32
C GLU A 66 12.31 -8.42 -18.03
N ALA A 67 11.24 -9.20 -18.19
CA ALA A 67 11.30 -10.52 -18.82
C ALA A 67 11.61 -10.49 -20.32
N ILE A 68 11.55 -9.30 -20.94
CA ILE A 68 12.05 -9.12 -22.30
C ILE A 68 13.55 -9.41 -22.43
N HIS A 69 14.28 -9.27 -21.31
CA HIS A 69 15.70 -9.61 -21.19
C HIS A 69 15.84 -11.07 -20.73
N ARG A 70 16.23 -11.94 -21.67
CA ARG A 70 16.36 -13.38 -21.46
C ARG A 70 17.20 -13.71 -20.22
N GLY A 71 16.68 -14.55 -19.35
CA GLY A 71 17.35 -15.01 -18.13
C GLY A 71 17.38 -14.03 -16.97
N LEU A 72 16.95 -12.77 -17.17
CA LEU A 72 16.95 -11.76 -16.11
C LEU A 72 15.82 -12.00 -15.12
N ASP A 73 14.58 -12.10 -15.61
CA ASP A 73 13.40 -12.38 -14.79
C ASP A 73 13.14 -13.89 -14.72
N GLN A 74 13.81 -14.53 -13.76
CA GLN A 74 13.72 -15.97 -13.57
C GLN A 74 12.34 -16.43 -13.09
N GLN A 75 11.59 -15.57 -12.39
CA GLN A 75 10.25 -15.90 -11.90
C GLN A 75 9.29 -15.92 -13.08
N THR A 76 9.25 -14.88 -13.91
CA THR A 76 8.38 -14.85 -15.09
C THR A 76 8.70 -15.97 -16.06
N GLU A 77 9.98 -16.27 -16.31
CA GLU A 77 10.33 -17.37 -17.21
C GLU A 77 9.93 -18.74 -16.68
N ARG A 78 10.00 -18.95 -15.36
CA ARG A 78 9.44 -20.15 -14.72
C ARG A 78 7.93 -20.18 -14.90
N ASP A 79 7.24 -19.13 -14.49
CA ASP A 79 5.78 -19.07 -14.50
C ASP A 79 5.22 -19.27 -15.91
N LEU A 80 5.74 -18.57 -16.93
CA LEU A 80 5.32 -18.71 -18.33
C LEU A 80 5.59 -20.11 -18.91
N SER A 81 6.47 -20.88 -18.31
CA SER A 81 6.79 -22.25 -18.73
C SER A 81 5.87 -23.30 -18.13
N GLU A 82 5.00 -22.93 -17.18
CA GLU A 82 4.02 -23.82 -16.57
C GLU A 82 2.79 -24.03 -17.49
N ASP A 83 2.06 -25.13 -17.23
CA ASP A 83 0.79 -25.42 -17.89
C ASP A 83 -0.36 -24.57 -17.30
N ALA A 84 -1.49 -24.47 -18.02
CA ALA A 84 -2.72 -23.81 -17.55
C ALA A 84 -2.59 -22.32 -17.19
N ASN A 85 -1.68 -21.63 -17.87
CA ASN A 85 -1.51 -20.19 -17.79
C ASN A 85 -2.57 -19.42 -18.58
N PHE A 86 -3.02 -18.30 -18.01
CA PHE A 86 -3.71 -17.27 -18.78
C PHE A 86 -2.68 -16.20 -19.15
N ILE A 87 -2.46 -16.01 -20.45
CA ILE A 87 -1.44 -15.11 -20.98
C ILE A 87 -2.11 -14.12 -21.93
N SER A 88 -1.70 -12.85 -21.85
CA SER A 88 -2.19 -11.79 -22.70
C SER A 88 -1.02 -10.92 -23.19
N ASN A 89 -1.17 -10.33 -24.38
CA ASN A 89 -0.17 -9.43 -24.95
C ASN A 89 1.23 -10.04 -25.18
N PHE A 90 1.31 -11.35 -25.42
CA PHE A 90 2.49 -12.02 -25.98
C PHE A 90 2.26 -12.40 -27.45
N GLN A 91 3.35 -12.51 -28.22
CA GLN A 91 3.28 -12.96 -29.60
C GLN A 91 2.98 -14.47 -29.62
N PRO A 92 1.93 -14.93 -30.35
CA PRO A 92 1.71 -16.36 -30.56
C PRO A 92 2.75 -16.88 -31.55
N LEU A 93 3.70 -17.68 -31.06
CA LEU A 93 4.77 -18.24 -31.87
C LEU A 93 4.34 -19.60 -32.40
N ASP A 94 4.34 -19.79 -33.71
CA ASP A 94 4.13 -21.11 -34.30
C ASP A 94 5.35 -22.03 -34.09
N VAL A 95 5.19 -23.31 -34.41
CA VAL A 95 6.25 -24.32 -34.25
C VAL A 95 7.54 -23.93 -34.97
N ASP A 96 7.46 -23.33 -36.17
CA ASP A 96 8.64 -23.00 -36.97
C ASP A 96 9.34 -21.75 -36.45
N GLU A 97 8.60 -20.78 -35.91
CA GLU A 97 9.14 -19.66 -35.14
C GLU A 97 9.89 -20.15 -33.90
N VAL A 98 9.31 -21.10 -33.15
CA VAL A 98 9.97 -21.68 -31.98
C VAL A 98 11.24 -22.44 -32.38
N LYS A 99 11.23 -23.24 -33.46
CA LYS A 99 12.45 -23.88 -33.99
C LYS A 99 13.53 -22.86 -34.34
N ARG A 100 13.17 -21.72 -34.95
CA ARG A 100 14.11 -20.64 -35.24
C ARG A 100 14.71 -20.02 -33.97
N ILE A 101 13.95 -19.92 -32.89
CA ILE A 101 14.47 -19.48 -31.58
C ILE A 101 15.47 -20.49 -31.03
N VAL A 102 15.09 -21.78 -30.96
CA VAL A 102 15.94 -22.86 -30.43
C VAL A 102 17.23 -23.03 -31.26
N ALA A 103 17.17 -22.85 -32.58
CA ALA A 103 18.34 -22.98 -33.45
C ALA A 103 19.41 -21.90 -33.23
N LYS A 104 19.06 -20.75 -32.65
CA LYS A 104 20.01 -19.68 -32.30
C LYS A 104 20.67 -20.00 -30.96
N ALA A 105 21.60 -20.96 -30.95
CA ALA A 105 22.17 -21.53 -29.73
C ALA A 105 22.68 -20.48 -28.71
N MET A 106 23.42 -19.44 -29.14
CA MET A 106 23.94 -18.41 -28.24
C MET A 106 22.85 -17.55 -27.57
N ASP A 107 21.80 -17.25 -28.33
CA ASP A 107 20.64 -16.48 -27.88
C ASP A 107 19.77 -17.32 -26.94
N PHE A 108 19.60 -18.59 -27.31
CA PHE A 108 18.80 -19.56 -26.58
C PHE A 108 19.41 -19.89 -25.21
N GLU A 109 20.75 -19.93 -25.12
CA GLU A 109 21.43 -20.26 -23.87
C GLU A 109 21.22 -19.22 -22.76
N GLN A 110 20.83 -18.00 -23.10
CA GLN A 110 20.52 -16.93 -22.14
C GLN A 110 19.20 -17.16 -21.39
N PHE A 111 18.28 -17.97 -21.93
CA PHE A 111 17.05 -18.32 -21.22
C PHE A 111 17.33 -19.21 -20.01
N THR A 112 16.48 -19.09 -18.99
CA THR A 112 16.48 -20.00 -17.85
C THR A 112 16.14 -21.44 -18.26
N PRO A 113 16.55 -22.45 -17.47
CA PRO A 113 16.24 -23.85 -17.77
C PRO A 113 14.75 -24.16 -18.01
N PRO A 114 13.78 -23.62 -17.24
CA PRO A 114 12.34 -23.85 -17.50
C PRO A 114 11.90 -23.38 -18.89
N MET A 115 12.27 -22.16 -19.27
CA MET A 115 11.92 -21.58 -20.58
C MET A 115 12.58 -22.37 -21.73
N LYS A 116 13.85 -22.77 -21.57
CA LYS A 116 14.53 -23.63 -22.54
C LYS A 116 13.81 -24.98 -22.70
N ALA A 117 13.38 -25.60 -21.61
CA ALA A 117 12.68 -26.88 -21.66
C ALA A 117 11.33 -26.76 -22.38
N MET A 118 10.54 -25.74 -22.05
CA MET A 118 9.23 -25.49 -22.66
C MET A 118 9.35 -25.18 -24.16
N LEU A 119 10.26 -24.28 -24.57
CA LEU A 119 10.49 -23.98 -25.99
C LEU A 119 11.05 -25.17 -26.78
N THR A 120 11.94 -25.96 -26.18
CA THR A 120 12.45 -27.19 -26.80
C THR A 120 11.31 -28.20 -27.02
N ALA A 121 10.44 -28.38 -26.04
CA ALA A 121 9.28 -29.27 -26.17
C ALA A 121 8.31 -28.77 -27.26
N ALA A 122 8.04 -27.46 -27.30
CA ALA A 122 7.20 -26.84 -28.32
C ALA A 122 7.77 -26.98 -29.74
N SER A 123 9.10 -26.85 -29.92
CA SER A 123 9.77 -27.00 -31.22
C SER A 123 9.63 -28.39 -31.85
N LYS A 124 9.34 -29.42 -31.03
CA LYS A 124 9.18 -30.81 -31.45
C LYS A 124 7.73 -31.18 -31.76
N LYS A 125 6.77 -30.28 -31.54
CA LYS A 125 5.35 -30.52 -31.87
C LYS A 125 5.12 -30.38 -33.37
N GLU A 126 4.05 -31.01 -33.87
CA GLU A 126 3.65 -30.87 -35.28
C GLU A 126 2.89 -29.57 -35.54
N LYS A 127 2.10 -29.12 -34.56
CA LYS A 127 1.23 -27.94 -34.62
C LYS A 127 1.00 -27.37 -33.22
N GLY A 128 0.58 -26.11 -33.16
CA GLY A 128 0.28 -25.41 -31.92
C GLY A 128 1.01 -24.08 -31.83
N TYR A 129 0.87 -23.42 -30.69
CA TYR A 129 1.51 -22.13 -30.40
C TYR A 129 2.23 -22.20 -29.05
N ALA A 130 3.29 -21.41 -28.91
CA ALA A 130 3.94 -21.12 -27.65
C ALA A 130 4.13 -19.60 -27.49
N VAL A 131 4.49 -19.17 -26.29
CA VAL A 131 4.95 -17.81 -26.02
C VAL A 131 6.39 -17.87 -25.52
N SER A 132 7.10 -16.76 -25.61
CA SER A 132 8.43 -16.61 -25.02
C SER A 132 8.51 -15.28 -24.28
N SER A 133 9.27 -15.25 -23.18
CA SER A 133 9.45 -14.06 -22.34
C SER A 133 9.97 -12.85 -23.15
N ASP A 134 10.84 -13.10 -24.14
CA ASP A 134 11.41 -12.06 -25.00
C ASP A 134 10.52 -11.64 -26.18
N ARG A 135 9.32 -12.23 -26.34
CA ARG A 135 8.37 -11.95 -27.42
C ARG A 135 7.03 -11.39 -26.95
N PRO A 136 6.98 -10.17 -26.40
CA PRO A 136 5.73 -9.44 -26.28
C PRO A 136 5.03 -9.30 -27.64
N ARG A 137 3.71 -9.18 -27.63
CA ARG A 137 2.91 -8.95 -28.84
C ARG A 137 3.40 -7.69 -29.56
N LEU A 138 3.49 -7.78 -30.88
CA LEU A 138 3.74 -6.60 -31.71
C LEU A 138 2.45 -5.77 -31.88
N VAL A 139 2.53 -4.48 -31.57
CA VAL A 139 1.50 -3.46 -31.84
C VAL A 139 2.17 -2.40 -32.72
N ASP A 140 1.64 -2.19 -33.92
CA ASP A 140 2.22 -1.30 -34.95
C ASP A 140 3.71 -1.58 -35.21
N GLY A 141 4.06 -2.87 -35.26
CA GLY A 141 5.42 -3.35 -35.53
C GLY A 141 6.40 -3.24 -34.36
N LYS A 142 5.97 -2.80 -33.18
CA LYS A 142 6.82 -2.69 -31.98
C LYS A 142 6.33 -3.60 -30.86
N PRO A 143 7.22 -4.21 -30.05
CA PRO A 143 6.80 -4.94 -28.86
C PRO A 143 6.01 -4.04 -27.93
N THR A 144 4.86 -4.54 -27.47
CA THR A 144 4.05 -3.86 -26.46
C THR A 144 4.82 -3.70 -25.15
N LYS A 145 4.60 -2.57 -24.46
CA LYS A 145 5.11 -2.31 -23.09
C LYS A 145 4.16 -2.83 -22.00
N ASN A 146 3.18 -3.66 -22.37
CA ASN A 146 2.20 -4.21 -21.44
C ASN A 146 1.99 -5.71 -21.66
N PRO A 147 3.05 -6.55 -21.67
CA PRO A 147 2.90 -8.00 -21.61
C PRO A 147 2.21 -8.38 -20.30
N ARG A 148 1.36 -9.42 -20.30
CA ARG A 148 0.59 -9.80 -19.11
C ARG A 148 0.43 -11.31 -18.96
N TYR A 149 0.42 -11.79 -17.73
CA TYR A 149 0.00 -13.15 -17.39
C TYR A 149 -0.64 -13.18 -16.01
N LEU A 150 -1.44 -14.21 -15.72
CA LEU A 150 -1.97 -14.47 -14.38
C LEU A 150 -1.04 -15.42 -13.63
N GLN A 151 -0.18 -14.86 -12.79
CA GLN A 151 0.69 -15.60 -11.87
C GLN A 151 -0.15 -16.25 -10.77
N THR A 152 -0.02 -17.56 -10.54
CA THR A 152 -0.61 -18.17 -9.34
C THR A 152 0.10 -17.63 -8.11
N ARG A 153 -0.66 -17.22 -7.09
CA ARG A 153 -0.09 -16.64 -5.87
C ARG A 153 1.03 -17.52 -5.30
N PRO A 154 2.22 -16.96 -5.03
CA PRO A 154 3.38 -17.73 -4.58
C PRO A 154 3.11 -18.55 -3.32
N ASP A 155 2.31 -18.05 -2.38
CA ASP A 155 1.98 -18.77 -1.14
C ASP A 155 1.06 -19.99 -1.34
N LEU A 156 0.43 -20.11 -2.51
CA LEU A 156 -0.34 -21.29 -2.93
C LEU A 156 0.51 -22.29 -3.71
N VAL A 157 1.51 -21.81 -4.45
CA VAL A 157 2.46 -22.65 -5.21
C VAL A 157 3.44 -23.32 -4.27
N ASP A 158 4.00 -22.56 -3.33
CA ASP A 158 4.86 -23.06 -2.26
C ASP A 158 4.25 -22.70 -0.88
N PRO A 159 3.46 -23.60 -0.28
CA PRO A 159 2.82 -23.33 1.01
C PRO A 159 3.77 -23.50 2.21
N LEU A 160 4.96 -24.09 2.02
CA LEU A 160 5.87 -24.42 3.12
C LEU A 160 6.38 -23.18 3.87
N PRO A 161 6.85 -22.10 3.21
CA PRO A 161 7.25 -20.87 3.91
C PRO A 161 6.16 -20.29 4.80
N ARG A 162 4.90 -20.32 4.34
CA ARG A 162 3.75 -19.85 5.11
C ARG A 162 3.51 -20.72 6.35
N TYR A 163 3.57 -22.04 6.19
CA TYR A 163 3.45 -22.97 7.30
C TYR A 163 4.55 -22.76 8.35
N VAL A 164 5.81 -22.63 7.91
CA VAL A 164 6.96 -22.39 8.80
C VAL A 164 6.81 -21.07 9.55
N ALA A 165 6.38 -20.00 8.86
CA ALA A 165 6.13 -18.71 9.48
C ALA A 165 5.03 -18.79 10.56
N GLU A 166 3.91 -19.46 10.27
CA GLU A 166 2.82 -19.64 11.25
C GLU A 166 3.28 -20.43 12.48
N VAL A 167 3.99 -21.55 12.27
CA VAL A 167 4.51 -22.38 13.37
C VAL A 167 5.54 -21.59 14.19
N GLY A 168 6.43 -20.84 13.55
CA GLY A 168 7.40 -19.98 14.24
C GLY A 168 6.71 -18.92 15.11
N LEU A 169 5.71 -18.24 14.57
CA LEU A 169 4.91 -17.26 15.32
C LEU A 169 4.13 -17.90 16.47
N ARG A 170 3.53 -19.08 16.25
CA ARG A 170 2.83 -19.85 17.27
C ARG A 170 3.73 -20.15 18.46
N LEU A 171 4.93 -20.67 18.20
CA LEU A 171 5.90 -21.01 19.24
C LEU A 171 6.41 -19.77 19.97
N ASN A 172 6.77 -18.71 19.23
CA ASN A 172 7.25 -17.45 19.80
C ASN A 172 6.23 -16.81 20.74
N ARG A 173 4.95 -16.83 20.36
CA ARG A 173 3.86 -16.18 21.12
C ARG A 173 3.14 -17.13 22.10
N GLY A 174 3.56 -18.38 22.19
CA GLY A 174 2.92 -19.40 23.04
C GLY A 174 1.45 -19.66 22.70
N VAL A 175 1.06 -19.59 21.42
CA VAL A 175 -0.34 -19.79 21.00
C VAL A 175 -0.74 -21.27 21.12
N PRO A 176 -1.76 -21.63 21.92
CA PRO A 176 -2.17 -23.02 22.12
C PRO A 176 -2.60 -23.73 20.83
N SER A 177 -2.41 -25.04 20.76
CA SER A 177 -2.93 -25.85 19.65
C SER A 177 -4.44 -25.68 19.51
N GLY A 178 -4.94 -25.61 18.27
CA GLY A 178 -6.35 -25.36 17.97
C GLY A 178 -6.80 -23.90 18.04
N LYS A 179 -5.97 -22.99 18.57
CA LYS A 179 -6.21 -21.53 18.50
C LYS A 179 -5.58 -20.93 17.23
N PRO A 180 -6.19 -19.91 16.63
CA PRO A 180 -5.64 -19.24 15.45
C PRO A 180 -4.39 -18.42 15.79
N VAL A 181 -3.46 -18.30 14.84
CA VAL A 181 -2.31 -17.39 14.94
C VAL A 181 -2.65 -16.10 14.21
N HIS A 182 -2.93 -15.04 14.96
CA HIS A 182 -3.24 -13.74 14.38
C HIS A 182 -1.98 -13.02 13.92
N ILE A 183 -1.92 -12.60 12.64
CA ILE A 183 -0.77 -11.89 12.07
C ILE A 183 -1.23 -10.48 11.68
N PRO A 184 -1.22 -9.51 12.63
CA PRO A 184 -1.64 -8.14 12.33
C PRO A 184 -0.58 -7.40 11.50
N VAL A 185 -1.00 -6.33 10.83
CA VAL A 185 -0.09 -5.38 10.16
C VAL A 185 0.77 -4.71 11.21
N ASP A 186 2.09 -4.86 11.07
CA ASP A 186 3.05 -4.29 12.01
C ASP A 186 3.57 -2.90 11.63
N SER A 187 3.64 -2.58 10.35
CA SER A 187 4.12 -1.28 9.87
C SER A 187 3.50 -0.96 8.52
N ILE A 188 3.31 0.32 8.24
CA ILE A 188 2.87 0.80 6.93
C ILE A 188 4.02 1.61 6.34
N LEU A 189 4.48 1.19 5.16
CA LEU A 189 5.66 1.72 4.48
C LEU A 189 5.26 2.04 3.04
N ILE A 190 4.84 3.28 2.80
CA ILE A 190 4.26 3.69 1.52
C ILE A 190 5.37 3.92 0.51
N GLY A 191 5.20 3.45 -0.72
CA GLY A 191 6.13 3.75 -1.81
C GLY A 191 5.82 5.10 -2.44
N ARG A 192 6.84 5.93 -2.67
CA ARG A 192 6.73 7.18 -3.45
C ARG A 192 7.54 7.08 -4.71
N ARG A 193 6.89 7.31 -5.84
CA ARG A 193 7.58 7.41 -7.12
C ARG A 193 8.06 8.84 -7.33
N ASN A 194 9.34 9.06 -7.08
CA ASN A 194 9.99 10.34 -7.29
C ASN A 194 10.58 10.45 -8.70
N ASN A 195 10.68 11.68 -9.21
CA ASN A 195 11.33 11.99 -10.46
C ASN A 195 12.12 13.31 -10.38
N PRO A 196 13.23 13.42 -11.15
CA PRO A 196 13.91 14.69 -11.35
C PRO A 196 13.06 15.61 -12.23
N PRO A 197 13.38 16.91 -12.29
CA PRO A 197 12.81 17.80 -13.29
C PRO A 197 13.28 17.39 -14.71
N ASP A 198 12.37 17.46 -15.69
CA ASP A 198 12.67 17.33 -17.11
C ASP A 198 11.99 18.47 -17.88
N ALA A 199 12.76 19.53 -18.12
CA ALA A 199 12.30 20.72 -18.81
C ALA A 199 11.84 20.45 -20.26
N LYS A 200 12.39 19.43 -20.94
CA LYS A 200 12.00 19.09 -22.31
C LYS A 200 10.65 18.40 -22.36
N ALA A 201 10.37 17.58 -21.34
CA ALA A 201 9.09 16.89 -21.19
C ALA A 201 8.04 17.71 -20.43
N GLY A 202 8.39 18.91 -19.94
CA GLY A 202 7.51 19.72 -19.10
C GLY A 202 7.24 19.10 -17.73
N ILE A 203 8.11 18.21 -17.25
CA ILE A 203 7.94 17.48 -15.99
C ILE A 203 8.65 18.28 -14.88
N ARG A 204 7.90 18.66 -13.85
CA ARG A 204 8.44 19.31 -12.64
C ARG A 204 9.02 18.31 -11.66
N ALA A 205 9.88 18.79 -10.76
CA ALA A 205 10.51 17.93 -9.76
C ALA A 205 9.48 17.37 -8.76
N LEU A 206 9.67 16.12 -8.36
CA LEU A 206 9.00 15.52 -7.18
C LEU A 206 9.98 14.76 -6.27
N ALA A 207 11.26 14.72 -6.62
CA ALA A 207 12.31 14.06 -5.84
C ALA A 207 12.79 14.89 -4.63
N VAL A 208 11.85 15.42 -3.84
CA VAL A 208 12.13 16.21 -2.61
C VAL A 208 12.28 15.36 -1.35
N TYR A 209 12.00 14.06 -1.46
CA TYR A 209 12.11 13.12 -0.35
C TYR A 209 13.50 12.49 -0.29
N ASN A 210 13.99 12.29 0.92
CA ASN A 210 15.13 11.42 1.21
C ASN A 210 14.71 9.93 1.14
N PRO A 211 15.58 8.94 1.45
CA PRO A 211 15.22 7.53 1.36
C PRO A 211 13.97 7.11 2.13
N ILE A 212 13.78 7.65 3.34
CA ILE A 212 12.70 7.27 4.27
C ILE A 212 12.23 8.54 5.00
N HIS A 213 10.96 8.87 4.81
CA HIS A 213 10.27 9.92 5.56
C HIS A 213 9.28 9.32 6.55
N TYR A 214 9.00 10.07 7.61
CA TYR A 214 7.87 9.86 8.51
C TYR A 214 6.98 11.10 8.46
N GLN A 215 5.68 10.91 8.25
CA GLN A 215 4.72 11.99 8.28
C GLN A 215 3.73 11.75 9.42
N GLU A 216 3.48 12.79 10.19
CA GLU A 216 2.35 12.83 11.11
C GLU A 216 1.04 12.77 10.31
N LEU A 217 -0.07 12.42 10.97
CA LEU A 217 -1.32 12.15 10.27
C LEU A 217 -1.82 13.29 9.37
N PRO A 218 -1.72 14.59 9.72
CA PRO A 218 -2.12 15.66 8.81
C PRO A 218 -1.35 15.62 7.48
N GLU A 219 -0.02 15.66 7.52
CA GLU A 219 0.84 15.64 6.34
C GLU A 219 0.72 14.31 5.56
N LEU A 220 0.58 13.19 6.27
CA LEU A 220 0.33 11.89 5.65
C LEU A 220 -1.00 11.89 4.88
N PHE A 221 -2.05 12.50 5.42
CA PHE A 221 -3.33 12.57 4.74
C PHE A 221 -3.34 13.59 3.59
N MET A 222 -2.53 14.66 3.65
CA MET A 222 -2.30 15.50 2.46
C MET A 222 -1.75 14.65 1.31
N ASP A 223 -0.85 13.72 1.63
CA ASP A 223 -0.26 12.83 0.65
C ASP A 223 -1.26 11.78 0.14
N PHE A 224 -2.00 11.11 1.03
CA PHE A 224 -3.02 10.13 0.64
C PHE A 224 -4.16 10.71 -0.19
N ILE A 225 -4.62 11.92 0.12
CA ILE A 225 -5.65 12.62 -0.65
C ILE A 225 -5.17 12.81 -2.10
N CYS A 226 -3.89 13.15 -2.27
CA CYS A 226 -3.37 13.56 -3.57
C CYS A 226 -2.76 12.42 -4.39
N SER A 227 -2.08 11.47 -3.76
CA SER A 227 -1.36 10.35 -4.40
C SER A 227 -0.60 10.80 -5.65
N LEU A 228 0.40 11.66 -5.44
CA LEU A 228 1.07 12.39 -6.51
C LEU A 228 2.01 11.50 -7.34
N THR A 229 2.07 11.76 -8.65
CA THR A 229 2.93 11.06 -9.61
C THR A 229 3.46 11.99 -10.69
N GLY A 230 4.72 11.82 -11.08
CA GLY A 230 5.37 12.64 -12.12
C GLY A 230 5.16 12.15 -13.56
N LYS A 231 4.53 10.99 -13.77
CA LYS A 231 4.42 10.35 -15.10
C LYS A 231 3.27 10.85 -15.97
N SER A 232 2.28 11.51 -15.38
CA SER A 232 1.10 12.03 -16.08
C SER A 232 0.77 13.43 -15.53
N PRO A 233 1.62 14.44 -15.79
CA PRO A 233 1.44 15.78 -15.26
C PRO A 233 0.07 16.34 -15.66
N SER A 234 -0.59 17.00 -14.71
CA SER A 234 -1.81 17.76 -14.97
C SER A 234 -1.48 19.08 -15.67
N THR A 235 -2.48 19.82 -16.15
CA THR A 235 -2.27 21.17 -16.71
C THR A 235 -1.69 22.15 -15.70
N THR A 236 -1.77 21.85 -14.40
CA THR A 236 -1.36 22.73 -13.29
C THR A 236 -0.18 22.20 -12.46
N GLY A 237 0.39 21.03 -12.76
CA GLY A 237 1.54 20.49 -12.01
C GLY A 237 1.64 18.96 -12.05
N ALA A 238 2.01 18.35 -10.90
CA ALA A 238 2.06 16.90 -10.75
C ALA A 238 0.72 16.22 -11.14
N GLY A 239 0.80 14.97 -11.60
CA GLY A 239 -0.37 14.11 -11.76
C GLY A 239 -0.85 13.61 -10.40
N SER A 240 -2.14 13.29 -10.31
CA SER A 240 -2.77 12.66 -9.13
C SER A 240 -3.40 11.33 -9.55
N GLU A 241 -3.18 10.28 -8.77
CA GLU A 241 -3.87 8.99 -8.92
C GLU A 241 -5.22 8.96 -8.15
N GLY A 242 -5.62 10.09 -7.58
CA GLY A 242 -6.77 10.24 -6.68
C GLY A 242 -6.48 9.66 -5.29
N ALA A 243 -7.43 9.86 -4.35
CA ALA A 243 -7.26 9.43 -2.97
C ALA A 243 -6.87 7.95 -2.86
N LEU A 244 -5.82 7.66 -2.08
CA LEU A 244 -5.30 6.32 -1.80
C LEU A 244 -4.96 5.52 -3.07
N THR A 245 -4.54 6.18 -4.15
CA THR A 245 -4.33 5.59 -5.50
C THR A 245 -5.56 4.87 -6.07
N LYS A 246 -6.77 5.22 -5.60
CA LYS A 246 -8.04 4.56 -5.96
C LYS A 246 -8.92 5.37 -6.90
N GLY A 247 -8.43 6.48 -7.46
CA GLY A 247 -9.22 7.32 -8.37
C GLY A 247 -9.92 6.54 -9.50
N PRO A 248 -9.23 5.64 -10.22
CA PRO A 248 -9.85 4.82 -11.27
C PRO A 248 -10.75 3.68 -10.76
N PHE A 249 -10.74 3.39 -9.46
CA PHE A 249 -11.33 2.17 -8.88
C PHE A 249 -12.42 2.46 -7.84
N ASN A 250 -12.74 3.73 -7.59
CA ASN A 250 -13.75 4.13 -6.63
C ASN A 250 -14.95 4.77 -7.33
N ALA A 251 -16.08 4.05 -7.33
CA ALA A 251 -17.35 4.53 -7.88
C ALA A 251 -18.15 5.40 -6.88
N LEU A 252 -17.62 5.64 -5.67
CA LEU A 252 -18.22 6.45 -4.62
C LEU A 252 -17.39 7.72 -4.38
N ARG A 253 -17.92 8.62 -3.53
CA ARG A 253 -17.16 9.79 -3.06
C ARG A 253 -15.90 9.33 -2.32
N PRO A 254 -14.69 9.75 -2.74
CA PRO A 254 -13.43 9.28 -2.13
C PRO A 254 -13.29 9.63 -0.64
N ILE A 255 -14.03 10.64 -0.17
CA ILE A 255 -14.00 11.06 1.23
C ILE A 255 -14.43 9.96 2.21
N VAL A 256 -15.29 9.04 1.77
CA VAL A 256 -15.72 7.88 2.60
C VAL A 256 -14.54 6.96 2.91
N ASP A 257 -13.69 6.71 1.91
CA ASP A 257 -12.48 5.90 2.08
C ASP A 257 -11.45 6.62 2.95
N LEU A 258 -11.29 7.94 2.78
CA LEU A 258 -10.38 8.75 3.57
C LEU A 258 -10.81 8.81 5.05
N ASN A 259 -12.11 8.98 5.34
CA ASN A 259 -12.64 8.93 6.70
C ASN A 259 -12.33 7.57 7.37
N ASN A 260 -12.56 6.46 6.65
CA ASN A 260 -12.25 5.11 7.13
C ASN A 260 -10.76 4.90 7.36
N ALA A 261 -9.93 5.37 6.42
CA ALA A 261 -8.48 5.31 6.54
C ALA A 261 -8.02 6.08 7.79
N LEU A 262 -8.49 7.30 8.01
CA LEU A 262 -8.06 8.11 9.15
C LEU A 262 -8.37 7.42 10.48
N VAL A 263 -9.61 6.92 10.64
CA VAL A 263 -9.99 6.15 11.83
C VAL A 263 -9.08 4.92 12.00
N SER A 264 -8.74 4.21 10.91
CA SER A 264 -7.80 3.08 10.95
C SER A 264 -6.44 3.50 11.49
N TYR A 265 -5.85 4.59 10.99
CA TYR A 265 -4.52 5.04 11.44
C TYR A 265 -4.54 5.47 12.90
N ILE A 266 -5.57 6.23 13.32
CA ILE A 266 -5.72 6.67 14.71
C ILE A 266 -5.87 5.48 15.67
N LEU A 267 -6.73 4.51 15.36
CA LEU A 267 -6.99 3.35 16.24
C LEU A 267 -5.79 2.41 16.37
N THR A 268 -5.02 2.27 15.29
CA THR A 268 -3.91 1.31 15.22
C THR A 268 -2.57 1.89 15.65
N GLY A 269 -2.46 3.23 15.72
CA GLY A 269 -1.20 3.91 15.96
C GLY A 269 -0.11 3.52 14.96
N LEU A 270 -0.48 3.06 13.75
CA LEU A 270 0.47 2.76 12.70
C LEU A 270 1.08 4.07 12.19
N GLY A 271 2.40 4.21 12.27
CA GLY A 271 3.10 5.39 11.74
C GLY A 271 2.95 5.54 10.23
N GLY A 272 3.07 6.78 9.74
CA GLY A 272 3.02 7.13 8.33
C GLY A 272 4.39 7.22 7.68
N PHE A 273 5.08 6.09 7.50
CA PHE A 273 6.38 6.08 6.84
C PHE A 273 6.26 5.98 5.32
N SER A 274 7.08 6.72 4.59
CA SER A 274 7.16 6.68 3.14
C SER A 274 8.58 6.46 2.65
N THR A 275 8.73 5.81 1.51
CA THR A 275 10.00 5.31 0.98
C THR A 275 10.19 5.76 -0.46
N SER A 276 11.38 6.23 -0.79
CA SER A 276 11.66 6.78 -2.12
C SER A 276 11.98 5.69 -3.14
N ALA A 277 11.29 5.73 -4.27
CA ALA A 277 11.57 4.94 -5.47
C ALA A 277 11.81 5.87 -6.67
N GLY A 278 12.55 5.38 -7.67
CA GLY A 278 12.98 6.14 -8.84
C GLY A 278 14.18 7.02 -8.53
N TYR A 279 13.98 8.11 -7.78
CA TYR A 279 15.02 9.11 -7.50
C TYR A 279 15.00 9.63 -6.04
N VAL A 280 16.16 10.05 -5.56
CA VAL A 280 16.34 10.85 -4.33
C VAL A 280 17.10 12.12 -4.70
N GLY A 281 16.43 13.27 -4.65
CA GLY A 281 16.94 14.47 -5.32
C GLY A 281 17.01 14.31 -6.85
N PRO A 282 17.41 15.36 -7.58
CA PRO A 282 17.45 15.33 -9.04
C PRO A 282 18.56 14.44 -9.62
N ASN A 283 19.60 14.11 -8.84
CA ASN A 283 20.84 13.53 -9.37
C ASN A 283 21.06 12.06 -8.97
N VAL A 284 20.33 11.53 -7.99
CA VAL A 284 20.52 10.14 -7.52
C VAL A 284 19.35 9.27 -7.95
N ARG A 285 19.60 8.40 -8.94
CA ARG A 285 18.68 7.35 -9.36
C ARG A 285 18.81 6.16 -8.41
N VAL A 286 17.69 5.72 -7.84
CA VAL A 286 17.59 4.60 -6.89
C VAL A 286 16.69 3.47 -7.38
N ASP A 287 15.92 3.67 -8.45
CA ASP A 287 14.95 2.71 -8.98
C ASP A 287 14.11 2.06 -7.87
N HIS A 288 14.33 0.78 -7.55
CA HIS A 288 13.68 0.07 -6.44
C HIS A 288 14.65 -0.42 -5.35
N ASP A 289 15.91 0.04 -5.36
CA ASP A 289 16.94 -0.40 -4.41
C ASP A 289 16.52 -0.12 -2.95
N ILE A 290 15.97 1.07 -2.70
CA ILE A 290 15.45 1.43 -1.37
C ILE A 290 14.18 0.64 -1.05
N SER A 291 13.29 0.44 -2.02
CA SER A 291 12.05 -0.34 -1.84
C SER A 291 12.34 -1.78 -1.39
N LEU A 292 13.38 -2.40 -1.94
CA LEU A 292 13.82 -3.75 -1.56
C LEU A 292 14.51 -3.80 -0.20
N LEU A 293 15.23 -2.73 0.17
CA LEU A 293 15.97 -2.64 1.42
C LEU A 293 15.06 -2.41 2.64
N VAL A 294 13.99 -1.63 2.49
CA VAL A 294 13.16 -1.19 3.62
C VAL A 294 12.58 -2.36 4.43
N PRO A 295 11.99 -3.42 3.84
CA PRO A 295 11.52 -4.57 4.61
C PRO A 295 12.63 -5.28 5.39
N GLU A 296 13.85 -5.31 4.85
CA GLU A 296 15.03 -5.91 5.50
C GLU A 296 15.47 -5.10 6.72
N ILE A 297 15.32 -3.76 6.68
CA ILE A 297 15.58 -2.92 7.85
C ILE A 297 14.47 -3.12 8.88
N TRP A 298 13.21 -2.99 8.47
CA TRP A 298 12.07 -2.95 9.40
C TRP A 298 11.92 -4.24 10.19
N CYS A 299 12.12 -5.40 9.56
CA CYS A 299 11.98 -6.68 10.24
C CYS A 299 13.04 -6.88 11.35
N LEU A 300 14.17 -6.17 11.27
CA LEU A 300 15.25 -6.22 12.26
C LEU A 300 15.07 -5.20 13.40
N LEU A 301 14.11 -4.27 13.31
CA LEU A 301 13.81 -3.32 14.37
C LEU A 301 12.87 -3.93 15.41
N SER A 302 13.05 -3.61 16.70
CA SER A 302 12.08 -3.92 17.75
C SER A 302 10.81 -3.06 17.60
N SER A 303 9.73 -3.42 18.31
CA SER A 303 8.51 -2.60 18.32
C SER A 303 8.76 -1.17 18.81
N GLU A 304 9.67 -0.97 19.77
CA GLU A 304 10.06 0.36 20.26
C GLU A 304 10.92 1.10 19.23
N GLU A 305 11.83 0.41 18.56
CA GLU A 305 12.69 1.04 17.55
C GLU A 305 11.92 1.49 16.30
N ARG A 306 10.74 0.90 16.05
CA ARG A 306 9.81 1.30 14.97
C ARG A 306 8.91 2.48 15.35
N ASP A 307 8.85 2.86 16.62
CA ASP A 307 8.00 3.95 17.10
C ASP A 307 8.58 5.30 16.64
N PRO A 308 7.82 6.11 15.87
CA PRO A 308 8.29 7.41 15.41
C PRO A 308 8.62 8.36 16.57
N GLU A 309 7.92 8.30 17.70
CA GLU A 309 8.24 9.14 18.86
C GLU A 309 9.60 8.76 19.45
N PHE A 310 9.90 7.46 19.51
CA PHE A 310 11.23 6.98 19.89
C PHE A 310 12.28 7.48 18.91
N MET A 311 12.04 7.34 17.61
CA MET A 311 12.97 7.77 16.58
C MET A 311 13.27 9.28 16.64
N ILE A 312 12.25 10.12 16.85
CA ILE A 312 12.41 11.57 17.02
C ILE A 312 13.22 11.88 18.29
N ARG A 313 12.84 11.32 19.45
CA ARG A 313 13.58 11.55 20.71
C ARG A 313 15.04 11.11 20.64
N GLN A 314 15.33 10.05 19.90
CA GLN A 314 16.69 9.55 19.71
C GLN A 314 17.43 10.25 18.55
N GLY A 315 16.82 11.20 17.84
CA GLY A 315 17.46 11.89 16.71
C GLY A 315 17.71 10.99 15.50
N TYR A 316 16.98 9.89 15.37
CA TYR A 316 16.93 9.07 14.17
C TYR A 316 16.04 9.70 13.08
N LEU A 317 15.11 10.57 13.47
CA LEU A 317 14.31 11.40 12.59
C LEU A 317 14.56 12.88 12.90
N GLU A 318 14.69 13.71 11.87
CA GLU A 318 14.74 15.18 11.97
C GLU A 318 13.56 15.79 11.20
N PRO A 319 12.93 16.88 11.68
CA PRO A 319 11.89 17.57 10.93
C PRO A 319 12.47 18.25 9.69
N VAL A 320 11.69 18.29 8.61
CA VAL A 320 11.94 19.22 7.50
C VAL A 320 11.27 20.54 7.87
N GLU A 321 12.02 21.63 7.92
CA GLU A 321 11.51 22.93 8.36
C GLU A 321 11.10 23.80 7.17
N ASP A 322 10.09 24.65 7.39
CA ASP A 322 9.76 25.72 6.45
C ASP A 322 10.90 26.74 6.40
N PHE A 323 11.13 27.33 5.23
CA PHE A 323 12.20 28.32 5.04
C PHE A 323 11.82 29.38 4.01
N THR A 324 12.63 30.44 3.93
CA THR A 324 12.50 31.47 2.90
C THR A 324 13.60 31.32 1.87
N HIS A 325 13.24 31.31 0.59
CA HIS A 325 14.17 31.27 -0.54
C HIS A 325 13.85 32.40 -1.52
N HIS A 326 14.82 33.25 -1.82
CA HIS A 326 14.64 34.44 -2.67
C HIS A 326 13.44 35.35 -2.27
N GLY A 327 13.15 35.45 -0.96
CA GLY A 327 12.04 36.24 -0.43
C GLY A 327 10.67 35.55 -0.47
N GLU A 328 10.60 34.31 -0.95
CA GLU A 328 9.38 33.50 -0.99
C GLU A 328 9.37 32.44 0.10
N PHE A 329 8.20 32.24 0.72
CA PHE A 329 8.00 31.23 1.75
C PHE A 329 7.84 29.84 1.14
N ILE A 330 8.62 28.87 1.64
CA ILE A 330 8.64 27.48 1.16
C ILE A 330 8.12 26.57 2.30
N PRO A 331 6.90 26.01 2.16
CA PRO A 331 6.26 25.17 3.18
C PRO A 331 6.79 23.72 3.16
N ALA A 332 8.09 23.53 3.38
CA ALA A 332 8.74 22.23 3.31
C ALA A 332 8.39 21.30 4.49
N SER A 333 7.81 21.83 5.58
CA SER A 333 7.28 21.05 6.70
C SER A 333 6.19 20.06 6.31
N ARG A 334 5.52 20.26 5.16
CA ARG A 334 4.58 19.28 4.59
C ARG A 334 5.23 17.94 4.25
N LEU A 335 6.56 17.87 4.17
CA LEU A 335 7.31 16.63 3.97
C LEU A 335 7.50 15.83 5.27
N GLY A 336 7.10 16.38 6.41
CA GLY A 336 7.21 15.74 7.73
C GLY A 336 8.66 15.65 8.22
N TYR A 337 9.03 14.47 8.69
CA TYR A 337 10.34 14.12 9.19
C TYR A 337 11.07 13.22 8.21
N ARG A 338 12.39 13.16 8.32
CA ARG A 338 13.24 12.34 7.47
C ARG A 338 14.32 11.63 8.28
N ILE A 339 14.79 10.48 7.81
CA ILE A 339 15.87 9.75 8.49
C ILE A 339 17.19 10.54 8.50
N THR A 340 17.97 10.36 9.57
CA THR A 340 19.26 11.02 9.77
C THR A 340 20.45 10.08 9.51
N ASP A 341 21.67 10.62 9.53
CA ASP A 341 22.91 9.83 9.57
C ASP A 341 22.97 8.92 10.81
N ARG A 342 22.37 9.34 11.93
CA ARG A 342 22.22 8.51 13.12
C ARG A 342 21.35 7.29 12.86
N PHE A 343 20.26 7.42 12.09
CA PHE A 343 19.43 6.27 11.69
C PHE A 343 20.25 5.30 10.84
N VAL A 344 21.01 5.84 9.88
CA VAL A 344 21.92 5.06 9.04
C VAL A 344 22.94 4.30 9.89
N GLY A 345 23.65 4.97 10.80
CA GLY A 345 24.61 4.34 11.69
C GLY A 345 23.99 3.29 12.61
N GLY A 346 22.83 3.58 13.19
CA GLY A 346 22.17 2.73 14.18
C GLY A 346 21.47 1.49 13.63
N PHE A 347 20.86 1.59 12.44
CA PHE A 347 20.01 0.53 11.89
C PHE A 347 20.54 -0.11 10.63
N LEU A 348 21.13 0.65 9.68
CA LEU A 348 21.70 0.04 8.48
C LEU A 348 22.96 -0.78 8.79
N GLY A 349 23.60 -0.56 9.94
CA GLY A 349 24.69 -1.40 10.46
C GLY A 349 24.27 -2.84 10.80
N ARG A 350 22.97 -3.16 10.76
CA ARG A 350 22.46 -4.54 10.87
C ARG A 350 22.51 -5.30 9.54
N ILE A 351 22.72 -4.58 8.43
CA ILE A 351 22.70 -5.13 7.06
C ILE A 351 24.05 -4.94 6.36
N PHE A 352 24.66 -3.76 6.49
CA PHE A 352 25.87 -3.39 5.77
C PHE A 352 27.10 -3.30 6.68
N ASP A 353 28.27 -3.66 6.14
CA ASP A 353 29.56 -3.54 6.84
C ASP A 353 29.96 -2.07 7.08
N HIS A 354 29.57 -1.19 6.15
CA HIS A 354 29.91 0.23 6.16
C HIS A 354 28.65 1.09 5.96
N PRO A 355 27.74 1.15 6.96
CA PRO A 355 26.42 1.77 6.79
C PRO A 355 26.49 3.25 6.39
N ALA A 356 27.45 4.01 6.93
CA ALA A 356 27.63 5.43 6.63
C ALA A 356 27.95 5.74 5.15
N LYS A 357 28.31 4.74 4.33
CA LYS A 357 28.55 4.92 2.88
C LYS A 357 27.29 4.70 2.04
N VAL A 358 26.28 4.03 2.59
CA VAL A 358 25.07 3.62 1.88
C VAL A 358 24.28 4.86 1.45
N PHE A 359 23.95 5.71 2.42
CA PHE A 359 23.33 7.01 2.19
C PHE A 359 24.29 8.11 2.66
N ASP A 360 24.90 8.80 1.70
CA ASP A 360 25.73 9.97 2.00
C ASP A 360 24.86 11.21 2.29
N ALA A 361 25.51 12.31 2.68
CA ALA A 361 24.84 13.56 3.02
C ALA A 361 23.95 14.10 1.89
N THR A 362 24.29 13.89 0.61
CA THR A 362 23.50 14.38 -0.53
C THR A 362 22.23 13.56 -0.76
N ILE A 363 22.24 12.29 -0.36
CA ILE A 363 21.04 11.43 -0.35
C ILE A 363 20.15 11.78 0.85
N LEU A 364 20.74 11.96 2.03
CA LEU A 364 19.99 12.27 3.25
C LEU A 364 19.38 13.68 3.22
N LYS A 365 20.06 14.62 2.53
CA LYS A 365 19.66 16.02 2.36
C LYS A 365 19.58 16.36 0.86
N PRO A 366 18.53 15.91 0.15
CA PRO A 366 18.40 16.07 -1.31
C PRO A 366 18.43 17.54 -1.77
N GLU A 367 18.08 18.49 -0.90
CA GLU A 367 18.20 19.93 -1.14
C GLU A 367 19.64 20.39 -1.43
N THR A 368 20.64 19.62 -1.00
CA THR A 368 22.06 19.94 -1.26
C THR A 368 22.51 19.56 -2.67
N GLN A 369 21.72 18.74 -3.39
CA GLN A 369 22.02 18.37 -4.77
C GLN A 369 21.71 19.52 -5.73
N ASP A 370 20.58 20.20 -5.50
CA ASP A 370 20.10 21.37 -6.25
C ASP A 370 18.94 22.01 -5.45
N ILE A 371 19.19 23.19 -4.87
CA ILE A 371 18.19 23.89 -4.05
C ILE A 371 17.02 24.41 -4.88
N GLU A 372 17.23 24.79 -6.14
CA GLU A 372 16.17 25.32 -6.99
C GLU A 372 15.20 24.20 -7.39
N ALA A 373 15.73 23.01 -7.72
CA ALA A 373 14.90 21.83 -7.98
C ALA A 373 14.12 21.38 -6.73
N PHE A 374 14.74 21.48 -5.55
CA PHE A 374 14.07 21.16 -4.28
C PHE A 374 12.92 22.14 -4.00
N VAL A 375 13.17 23.44 -4.14
CA VAL A 375 12.16 24.50 -3.94
C VAL A 375 10.99 24.36 -4.93
N ASP A 376 11.28 24.17 -6.23
CA ASP A 376 10.22 23.92 -7.22
C ASP A 376 9.42 22.65 -6.89
N GLY A 377 10.09 21.58 -6.45
CA GLY A 377 9.44 20.33 -6.07
C GLY A 377 8.49 20.48 -4.88
N VAL A 378 8.90 21.21 -3.83
CA VAL A 378 8.02 21.47 -2.67
C VAL A 378 6.80 22.28 -3.10
N LYS A 379 6.99 23.33 -3.93
CA LYS A 379 5.89 24.11 -4.47
C LYS A 379 4.96 23.27 -5.33
N ASN A 380 5.49 22.41 -6.18
CA ASN A 380 4.72 21.49 -7.02
C ASN A 380 3.83 20.57 -6.16
N VAL A 381 4.36 20.04 -5.05
CA VAL A 381 3.57 19.26 -4.09
C VAL A 381 2.43 20.09 -3.50
N VAL A 382 2.72 21.30 -3.03
CA VAL A 382 1.73 22.19 -2.38
C VAL A 382 0.64 22.66 -3.35
N GLU A 383 1.02 23.00 -4.57
CA GLU A 383 0.10 23.40 -5.64
C GLU A 383 -0.82 22.25 -6.02
N ALA A 384 -0.28 21.04 -6.20
CA ALA A 384 -1.09 19.86 -6.47
C ALA A 384 -2.03 19.54 -5.30
N GLN A 385 -1.56 19.66 -4.05
CA GLN A 385 -2.40 19.52 -2.86
C GLN A 385 -3.55 20.52 -2.84
N ARG A 386 -3.29 21.78 -3.19
CA ARG A 386 -4.33 22.81 -3.30
C ARG A 386 -5.35 22.45 -4.36
N THR A 387 -4.90 22.09 -5.57
CA THR A 387 -5.79 21.73 -6.68
C THR A 387 -6.67 20.53 -6.33
N VAL A 388 -6.09 19.47 -5.76
CA VAL A 388 -6.86 18.28 -5.37
C VAL A 388 -7.83 18.60 -4.23
N ALA A 389 -7.40 19.32 -3.19
CA ALA A 389 -8.30 19.67 -2.09
C ALA A 389 -9.48 20.55 -2.53
N GLN A 390 -9.27 21.45 -3.50
CA GLN A 390 -10.31 22.29 -4.05
C GLN A 390 -11.44 21.47 -4.69
N THR A 391 -11.15 20.31 -5.29
CA THR A 391 -12.21 19.48 -5.91
C THR A 391 -13.23 18.97 -4.90
N TYR A 392 -12.82 18.71 -3.66
CA TYR A 392 -13.72 18.27 -2.58
C TYR A 392 -14.65 19.40 -2.12
N ILE A 393 -14.21 20.66 -2.23
CA ILE A 393 -15.04 21.83 -1.97
C ILE A 393 -16.03 22.02 -3.13
N ASP A 394 -15.52 21.96 -4.36
CA ASP A 394 -16.30 22.22 -5.57
C ASP A 394 -17.42 21.20 -5.79
N ASP A 395 -17.18 19.91 -5.48
CA ASP A 395 -18.17 18.84 -5.60
C ASP A 395 -19.05 18.64 -4.34
N GLY A 396 -18.78 19.41 -3.30
CA GLY A 396 -19.47 19.37 -2.01
C GLY A 396 -19.20 18.11 -1.16
N SER A 397 -18.27 17.24 -1.55
CA SER A 397 -17.91 16.04 -0.79
C SER A 397 -17.18 16.37 0.53
N ILE A 398 -16.65 17.59 0.68
CA ILE A 398 -16.11 18.09 1.95
C ILE A 398 -17.13 18.06 3.11
N GLU A 399 -18.43 18.12 2.82
CA GLU A 399 -19.47 18.04 3.85
C GLU A 399 -19.63 16.64 4.45
N ASP A 400 -19.19 15.60 3.73
CA ASP A 400 -19.14 14.23 4.24
C ASP A 400 -17.82 13.92 4.98
N ALA A 401 -16.86 14.85 4.98
CA ALA A 401 -15.58 14.68 5.66
C ALA A 401 -15.75 14.66 7.18
N CYS A 402 -15.07 13.74 7.86
CA CYS A 402 -14.95 13.81 9.31
C CYS A 402 -14.22 15.11 9.71
N PRO A 403 -14.43 15.64 10.92
CA PRO A 403 -13.93 16.97 11.29
C PRO A 403 -12.43 17.20 11.02
N PRO A 404 -11.50 16.26 11.33
CA PRO A 404 -10.08 16.47 11.05
C PRO A 404 -9.79 16.62 9.54
N LEU A 405 -10.45 15.82 8.70
CA LEU A 405 -10.26 15.89 7.24
C LEU A 405 -10.94 17.11 6.62
N ARG A 406 -12.08 17.56 7.15
CA ARG A 406 -12.71 18.82 6.74
C ARG A 406 -11.77 20.01 6.97
N ALA A 407 -11.14 20.05 8.14
CA ALA A 407 -10.17 21.08 8.48
C ALA A 407 -8.92 20.98 7.57
N LEU A 408 -8.39 19.77 7.37
CA LEU A 408 -7.23 19.53 6.52
C LEU A 408 -7.46 19.94 5.05
N LEU A 409 -8.59 19.52 4.46
CA LEU A 409 -8.97 19.89 3.09
C LEU A 409 -9.10 21.42 2.95
N SER A 410 -9.68 22.08 3.96
CA SER A 410 -9.78 23.54 3.98
C SER A 410 -8.39 24.20 4.02
N ILE A 411 -7.50 23.74 4.91
CA ILE A 411 -6.12 24.23 5.00
C ILE A 411 -5.36 24.00 3.69
N MET A 412 -5.51 22.83 3.05
CA MET A 412 -4.87 22.53 1.77
C MET A 412 -5.35 23.47 0.65
N ALA A 413 -6.66 23.70 0.56
CA ALA A 413 -7.27 24.49 -0.52
C ALA A 413 -7.10 26.01 -0.33
N THR A 414 -7.35 26.53 0.88
CA THR A 414 -7.43 27.97 1.14
C THR A 414 -6.31 28.50 2.02
N GLY A 415 -5.48 27.62 2.59
CA GLY A 415 -4.39 27.97 3.49
C GLY A 415 -4.79 28.06 4.96
N SER A 416 -6.09 28.04 5.30
CA SER A 416 -6.53 28.06 6.69
C SER A 416 -7.91 27.44 6.91
N PHE A 417 -8.19 27.01 8.15
CA PHE A 417 -9.51 26.59 8.62
C PHE A 417 -9.84 27.34 9.91
N GLU A 418 -10.86 28.20 9.89
CA GLU A 418 -11.22 29.05 11.04
C GLU A 418 -10.04 29.86 11.61
N GLY A 419 -9.17 30.35 10.73
CA GLY A 419 -7.95 31.09 11.10
C GLY A 419 -6.79 30.23 11.58
N LYS A 420 -6.93 28.89 11.59
CA LYS A 420 -5.88 27.93 11.98
C LYS A 420 -5.15 27.41 10.74
N ASP A 421 -3.85 27.19 10.84
CA ASP A 421 -3.03 26.55 9.81
C ASP A 421 -2.66 25.10 10.20
N SER A 422 -1.74 24.48 9.46
CA SER A 422 -1.27 23.11 9.72
C SER A 422 -0.42 22.96 10.99
N HIS A 423 0.06 24.06 11.59
CA HIS A 423 0.89 24.04 12.81
C HIS A 423 0.07 24.29 14.07
N ASP A 424 -1.15 24.80 13.94
CA ASP A 424 -2.04 25.05 15.06
C ASP A 424 -2.28 23.79 15.92
N ALA A 425 -2.04 23.91 17.23
CA ALA A 425 -2.14 22.80 18.17
C ALA A 425 -3.57 22.23 18.28
N ILE A 426 -4.60 23.07 18.12
CA ILE A 426 -6.00 22.63 18.14
C ILE A 426 -6.28 21.79 16.90
N PHE A 427 -5.80 22.20 15.72
CA PHE A 427 -5.91 21.41 14.50
C PHE A 427 -5.19 20.07 14.64
N ARG A 428 -3.94 20.05 15.12
CA ARG A 428 -3.17 18.82 15.31
C ARG A 428 -3.83 17.86 16.31
N ALA A 429 -4.42 18.39 17.39
CA ALA A 429 -5.11 17.60 18.40
C ALA A 429 -6.30 16.79 17.83
N MET A 430 -6.93 17.25 16.74
CA MET A 430 -8.05 16.56 16.08
C MET A 430 -7.67 15.17 15.55
N PHE A 431 -6.39 14.92 15.31
CA PHE A 431 -5.86 13.64 14.79
C PHE A 431 -5.46 12.65 15.88
N THR A 432 -5.67 13.00 17.16
CA THR A 432 -5.29 12.13 18.28
C THR A 432 -6.35 11.08 18.60
N LEU A 433 -5.91 9.96 19.17
CA LEU A 433 -6.81 8.90 19.64
C LEU A 433 -7.80 9.43 20.69
N GLU A 434 -7.32 10.20 21.68
CA GLU A 434 -8.15 10.78 22.73
C GLU A 434 -9.25 11.68 22.16
N SER A 435 -8.89 12.58 21.23
CA SER A 435 -9.86 13.47 20.59
C SER A 435 -10.91 12.70 19.80
N MET A 436 -10.50 11.68 19.04
CA MET A 436 -11.44 10.88 18.26
C MET A 436 -12.39 10.08 19.17
N LEU A 437 -11.87 9.38 20.19
CA LEU A 437 -12.69 8.56 21.09
C LEU A 437 -13.70 9.38 21.88
N SER A 438 -13.34 10.60 22.30
CA SER A 438 -14.25 11.50 23.00
C SER A 438 -15.26 12.21 22.10
N SER A 439 -15.07 12.17 20.77
CA SER A 439 -15.90 12.91 19.83
C SER A 439 -17.29 12.32 19.58
N ASP A 440 -18.25 13.18 19.25
CA ASP A 440 -19.58 12.76 18.81
C ASP A 440 -19.55 12.14 17.40
N TRP A 441 -18.62 12.59 16.53
CA TRP A 441 -18.55 12.10 15.16
C TRP A 441 -18.14 10.62 15.11
N TYR A 442 -17.20 10.18 15.94
CA TYR A 442 -16.83 8.76 16.02
C TYR A 442 -17.96 7.92 16.62
N ARG A 443 -18.60 8.40 17.69
CA ARG A 443 -19.80 7.75 18.26
C ARG A 443 -20.92 7.60 17.23
N ALA A 444 -21.12 8.61 16.38
CA ALA A 444 -22.09 8.54 15.28
C ALA A 444 -21.74 7.44 14.26
N ARG A 445 -20.45 7.17 14.00
CA ARG A 445 -20.03 6.03 13.14
C ARG A 445 -20.40 4.69 13.74
N LEU A 446 -20.17 4.51 15.04
CA LEU A 446 -20.49 3.26 15.75
C LEU A 446 -22.01 3.03 15.76
N ALA A 447 -22.79 4.07 16.06
CA ALA A 447 -24.24 4.02 16.02
C ALA A 447 -24.79 3.76 14.60
N ALA A 448 -24.16 4.34 13.57
CA ALA A 448 -24.50 4.05 12.17
C ALA A 448 -24.26 2.58 11.81
N LYS A 449 -23.13 2.00 12.25
CA LYS A 449 -22.82 0.59 12.04
C LYS A 449 -23.85 -0.33 12.69
N GLN A 450 -24.18 -0.09 13.96
CA GLN A 450 -25.21 -0.85 14.68
C GLN A 450 -26.56 -0.82 13.95
N ARG A 451 -27.03 0.37 13.54
CA ARG A 451 -28.29 0.50 12.81
C ARG A 451 -28.26 -0.26 11.48
N HIS A 452 -27.14 -0.15 10.75
CA HIS A 452 -26.95 -0.85 9.49
C HIS A 452 -26.98 -2.37 9.67
N ASP A 453 -26.30 -2.91 10.67
CA ASP A 453 -26.27 -4.35 10.94
C ASP A 453 -27.64 -4.88 11.34
N ALA A 454 -28.37 -4.15 12.20
CA ALA A 454 -29.73 -4.50 12.54
C ALA A 454 -30.64 -4.50 11.30
N ALA A 455 -30.50 -3.52 10.40
CA ALA A 455 -31.25 -3.48 9.14
C ALA A 455 -30.87 -4.65 8.21
N LEU A 456 -29.59 -4.98 8.10
CA LEU A 456 -29.09 -6.11 7.31
C LEU A 456 -29.67 -7.44 7.81
N TRP A 457 -29.63 -7.70 9.12
CA TRP A 457 -30.16 -8.93 9.69
C TRP A 457 -31.69 -9.03 9.57
N ARG A 458 -32.42 -7.92 9.67
CA ARG A 458 -33.86 -7.90 9.32
C ARG A 458 -34.10 -8.28 7.86
N ARG A 459 -33.26 -7.79 6.94
CA ARG A 459 -33.35 -8.16 5.51
C ARG A 459 -33.06 -9.64 5.29
N HIS A 460 -32.06 -10.21 5.96
CA HIS A 460 -31.77 -11.64 5.92
C HIS A 460 -32.94 -12.47 6.43
N LEU A 461 -33.53 -12.10 7.57
CA LEU A 461 -34.72 -12.78 8.10
C LEU A 461 -35.88 -12.73 7.12
N LYS A 462 -36.18 -11.55 6.56
CA LYS A 462 -37.24 -11.43 5.56
C LYS A 462 -37.00 -12.34 4.36
N ALA A 463 -35.79 -12.35 3.80
CA ALA A 463 -35.46 -13.18 2.65
C ALA A 463 -35.59 -14.69 2.96
N LEU A 464 -35.20 -15.11 4.16
CA LEU A 464 -35.37 -16.50 4.61
C LEU A 464 -36.85 -16.84 4.83
N ASP A 465 -37.61 -15.95 5.46
CA ASP A 465 -39.05 -16.13 5.69
C ASP A 465 -39.84 -16.22 4.39
N ASP A 466 -39.50 -15.40 3.39
CA ASP A 466 -40.14 -15.43 2.06
C ASP A 466 -39.97 -16.81 1.39
N VAL A 467 -38.84 -17.50 1.60
CA VAL A 467 -38.57 -18.85 1.05
C VAL A 467 -39.18 -19.95 1.92
N ILE A 468 -39.03 -19.87 3.24
CA ILE A 468 -39.48 -20.92 4.18
C ILE A 468 -41.00 -21.07 4.19
N ASN A 469 -41.73 -19.98 3.94
CA ASN A 469 -43.20 -19.99 3.92
C ASN A 469 -43.78 -20.51 2.59
N ASP A 470 -42.96 -20.80 1.59
CA ASP A 470 -43.37 -21.41 0.32
C ASP A 470 -43.35 -22.94 0.45
N ALA A 471 -44.52 -23.54 0.67
CA ALA A 471 -44.69 -24.98 0.83
C ALA A 471 -44.23 -25.80 -0.39
N SER A 472 -44.14 -25.18 -1.58
CA SER A 472 -43.63 -25.86 -2.79
C SER A 472 -42.13 -26.13 -2.74
N ARG A 473 -41.40 -25.53 -1.77
CA ARG A 473 -39.94 -25.62 -1.60
C ARG A 473 -39.52 -26.47 -0.40
N ALA A 474 -40.38 -27.33 0.12
CA ALA A 474 -40.10 -28.12 1.33
C ALA A 474 -38.76 -28.88 1.26
N GLU A 475 -38.44 -29.50 0.13
CA GLU A 475 -37.18 -30.24 -0.06
C GLU A 475 -35.96 -29.30 -0.05
N GLU A 476 -36.03 -28.14 -0.72
CA GLU A 476 -34.97 -27.13 -0.74
C GLU A 476 -34.71 -26.55 0.67
N ILE A 477 -35.79 -26.30 1.42
CA ILE A 477 -35.72 -25.79 2.80
C ILE A 477 -34.93 -26.72 3.71
N ASP A 478 -35.16 -28.03 3.60
CA ASP A 478 -34.50 -29.05 4.41
C ASP A 478 -33.06 -29.30 3.92
N GLN A 479 -32.84 -29.42 2.59
CA GLN A 479 -31.50 -29.64 2.02
C GLN A 479 -30.51 -28.51 2.35
N LEU A 480 -30.99 -27.26 2.38
CA LEU A 480 -30.15 -26.09 2.68
C LEU A 480 -30.13 -25.70 4.16
N ASP A 481 -30.87 -26.43 4.99
CA ASP A 481 -31.04 -26.16 6.43
C ASP A 481 -31.46 -24.70 6.71
N LEU A 482 -32.45 -24.20 5.95
CA LEU A 482 -32.83 -22.78 6.00
C LEU A 482 -33.44 -22.39 7.36
N ARG A 483 -34.08 -23.33 8.06
CA ARG A 483 -34.65 -23.09 9.39
C ARG A 483 -33.56 -22.78 10.42
N SER A 484 -32.45 -23.50 10.41
CA SER A 484 -31.32 -23.21 11.31
C SER A 484 -30.62 -21.91 10.95
N ARG A 485 -30.47 -21.61 9.65
CA ARG A 485 -29.94 -20.30 9.20
C ARG A 485 -30.81 -19.13 9.65
N ARG A 486 -32.13 -19.30 9.64
CA ARG A 486 -33.09 -18.32 10.16
C ARG A 486 -32.96 -18.14 11.68
N ALA A 487 -32.80 -19.24 12.43
CA ALA A 487 -32.56 -19.17 13.87
C ALA A 487 -31.28 -18.38 14.19
N ARG A 488 -30.20 -18.63 13.44
CA ARG A 488 -28.97 -17.83 13.53
C ARG A 488 -29.22 -16.36 13.21
N ALA A 489 -29.86 -16.04 12.07
CA ALA A 489 -30.16 -14.66 11.71
C ALA A 489 -31.01 -13.93 12.76
N THR A 490 -31.87 -14.66 13.48
CA THR A 490 -32.67 -14.12 14.60
C THR A 490 -31.78 -13.77 15.78
N ALA A 491 -30.84 -14.65 16.15
CA ALA A 491 -29.89 -14.41 17.22
C ALA A 491 -28.95 -13.23 16.91
N GLU A 492 -28.45 -13.15 15.67
CA GLU A 492 -27.59 -12.05 15.21
C GLU A 492 -28.34 -10.71 15.19
N LEU A 493 -29.62 -10.69 14.78
CA LEU A 493 -30.44 -9.49 14.91
C LEU A 493 -30.60 -9.07 16.38
N GLY A 494 -30.86 -10.03 17.27
CA GLY A 494 -30.94 -9.78 18.71
C GLY A 494 -29.66 -9.16 19.27
N CYS A 495 -28.49 -9.69 18.86
CA CYS A 495 -27.19 -9.13 19.19
C CYS A 495 -27.05 -7.69 18.66
N ALA A 496 -27.24 -7.47 17.35
CA ALA A 496 -27.08 -6.17 16.71
C ALA A 496 -27.99 -5.07 17.30
N THR A 497 -29.19 -5.42 17.77
CA THR A 497 -30.11 -4.47 18.41
C THR A 497 -29.81 -4.20 19.90
N ASN A 498 -28.92 -4.98 20.52
CA ASN A 498 -28.59 -4.83 21.93
C ASN A 498 -27.61 -3.65 22.15
N ALA A 499 -27.78 -2.89 23.23
CA ALA A 499 -26.86 -1.82 23.62
C ALA A 499 -25.40 -2.31 23.80
N ALA A 500 -25.20 -3.54 24.30
CA ALA A 500 -23.87 -4.12 24.47
C ALA A 500 -23.12 -4.32 23.14
N TYR A 501 -23.83 -4.41 22.01
CA TYR A 501 -23.21 -4.48 20.69
C TYR A 501 -22.57 -3.14 20.29
N LEU A 502 -23.15 -2.02 20.69
CA LEU A 502 -22.55 -0.71 20.42
C LEU A 502 -21.20 -0.57 21.13
N GLU A 503 -21.12 -1.05 22.38
CA GLU A 503 -19.87 -1.08 23.15
C GLU A 503 -18.83 -2.02 22.52
N SER A 504 -19.25 -3.16 21.95
CA SER A 504 -18.31 -4.06 21.27
C SER A 504 -17.78 -3.50 19.95
N LEU A 505 -18.43 -2.49 19.35
CA LEU A 505 -17.92 -1.78 18.18
C LEU A 505 -16.86 -0.73 18.54
N HIS A 506 -16.66 -0.42 19.83
CA HIS A 506 -15.64 0.53 20.24
C HIS A 506 -14.23 0.03 19.88
N GLY A 507 -13.48 0.86 19.16
CA GLY A 507 -12.18 0.49 18.58
C GLY A 507 -12.29 -0.14 17.17
N THR A 508 -13.45 -0.08 16.52
CA THR A 508 -13.61 -0.45 15.09
C THR A 508 -13.74 0.80 14.23
N LEU A 509 -13.75 0.64 12.90
CA LEU A 509 -13.98 1.77 11.98
C LEU A 509 -15.39 2.38 12.07
N GLY A 510 -16.35 1.65 12.65
CA GLY A 510 -17.78 1.94 12.54
C GLY A 510 -18.26 1.87 11.08
N LEU A 511 -19.29 2.65 10.76
CA LEU A 511 -19.76 2.89 9.39
C LEU A 511 -19.77 4.39 9.15
N ASP A 512 -19.35 4.81 7.96
CA ASP A 512 -19.43 6.23 7.62
C ASP A 512 -20.89 6.72 7.61
N PRO A 513 -21.26 7.73 8.42
CA PRO A 513 -22.63 8.20 8.50
C PRO A 513 -23.17 8.75 7.18
N SER A 514 -22.31 9.21 6.26
CA SER A 514 -22.71 9.71 4.94
C SER A 514 -23.33 8.62 4.04
N VAL A 515 -22.95 7.35 4.24
CA VAL A 515 -23.47 6.20 3.49
C VAL A 515 -24.46 5.36 4.29
N ALA A 516 -24.70 5.70 5.55
CA ALA A 516 -25.71 5.04 6.36
C ALA A 516 -27.09 5.26 5.75
N MET A 517 -27.92 4.22 5.69
CA MET A 517 -29.32 4.37 5.30
C MET A 517 -29.96 5.39 6.26
N LYS A 518 -30.47 6.50 5.70
CA LYS A 518 -31.23 7.50 6.46
C LYS A 518 -32.58 6.93 6.90
#